data_AF-A0A251XEM1-F1
#
_entry.id   AF-A0A251XEM1-F1
#
_cell.length_a   1.000
_cell.length_b   1.000
_cell.length_c   1.000
_cell.angle_alpha   90.00
_cell.angle_beta   90.00
_cell.angle_gamma   90.00
#
_symmetry.space_group_name_H-M   'P 1'
#
loop_
_entity.id
_entity.type
_entity.pdbx_description
1 polymer ?
#
loop_
_entity_poly.entity_id
_entity_poly.type
_entity_poly.pdbx_seq_one_letter_code
_entity_poly.pdbx_strand_id
1 'polypeptide(L)'
;MQDGIGGLREGYEYARSANPTRTGLQELLASLEKGKHAFSFASGLAAEDTLLRAITRPGDRIVLSDDVYGGTYRLLTRVLGDWGSSSRPST
;
A
#
# COMPACT_ATOMS: atom_id res chain seq x y z
N MET A 1 9.20 14.20 22.17
CA MET A 1 9.32 13.72 23.55
C MET A 1 7.89 13.57 24.06
N GLN A 2 7.48 12.36 24.41
CA GLN A 2 6.11 12.00 24.82
C GLN A 2 5.88 12.48 26.26
N ASP A 3 4.68 13.00 26.58
CA ASP A 3 4.38 13.57 27.92
C ASP A 3 4.01 12.49 28.97
N GLY A 4 4.06 11.21 28.59
CA GLY A 4 3.74 10.04 29.42
C GLY A 4 3.34 8.84 28.56
N ILE A 5 3.27 7.63 29.12
CA ILE A 5 2.83 6.43 28.37
C ILE A 5 1.38 6.64 27.89
N GLY A 6 1.15 6.55 26.58
CA GLY A 6 -0.17 6.79 25.96
C GLY A 6 -0.55 8.26 25.79
N GLY A 7 0.28 9.20 26.25
CA GLY A 7 0.09 10.65 26.06
C GLY A 7 0.56 11.09 24.66
N LEU A 8 -0.28 10.88 23.65
CA LEU A 8 0.02 11.28 22.28
C LEU A 8 -0.13 12.80 22.10
N ARG A 9 0.88 13.45 21.52
CA ARG A 9 0.75 14.85 21.06
C ARG A 9 0.12 14.84 19.68
N GLU A 10 -1.09 15.39 19.57
CA GLU A 10 -1.86 15.44 18.32
C GLU A 10 -2.09 14.07 17.67
N GLY A 11 -2.12 12.99 18.46
CA GLY A 11 -2.28 11.63 17.95
C GLY A 11 -1.01 11.01 17.34
N TYR A 12 0.14 11.68 17.40
CA TYR A 12 1.41 11.19 16.85
C TYR A 12 2.36 10.70 17.95
N GLU A 13 2.94 9.53 17.73
CA GLU A 13 3.96 8.94 18.61
C GLU A 13 5.27 8.70 17.85
N TYR A 14 5.18 7.95 16.76
CA TYR A 14 6.32 7.45 16.03
C TYR A 14 6.09 7.62 14.52
N ALA A 15 7.05 8.27 13.85
CA ALA A 15 6.90 8.80 12.49
C ALA A 15 6.56 7.72 11.43
N ARG A 16 6.99 6.47 11.65
CA ARG A 16 6.62 5.34 10.77
C ARG A 16 5.12 5.09 10.82
N SER A 17 4.52 5.10 12.00
CA SER A 17 3.08 4.88 12.22
C SER A 17 2.24 6.05 11.72
N ALA A 18 2.62 7.29 12.07
CA ALA A 18 1.97 8.50 11.61
C ALA A 18 2.90 9.71 11.79
N ASN A 19 2.79 10.71 10.91
CA ASN A 19 3.43 12.01 11.10
C ASN A 19 2.63 13.11 10.38
N PRO A 20 2.65 14.36 10.88
CA PRO A 20 1.82 15.45 10.35
C PRO A 20 2.00 15.71 8.84
N THR A 21 3.25 15.69 8.35
CA THR A 21 3.54 15.94 6.93
C THR A 21 2.91 14.89 6.03
N ARG A 22 3.00 13.61 6.41
CA ARG A 22 2.39 12.52 5.65
C ARG A 22 0.87 12.53 5.77
N THR A 23 0.31 12.90 6.93
CA THR A 23 -1.14 13.07 7.11
C THR A 23 -1.67 14.12 6.12
N GLY A 24 -1.04 15.30 6.04
CA GLY A 24 -1.47 16.34 5.10
C GLY A 24 -1.42 15.90 3.63
N LEU A 25 -0.40 15.13 3.24
CA LEU A 25 -0.34 14.55 1.89
C LEU A 25 -1.48 13.56 1.64
N GLN A 26 -1.79 12.70 2.61
CA GLN A 26 -2.86 11.71 2.50
C GLN A 26 -4.24 12.37 2.42
N GLU A 27 -4.49 13.41 3.21
CA GLU A 27 -5.74 14.18 3.14
C GLU A 27 -5.91 14.86 1.77
N LEU A 28 -4.84 15.48 1.26
CA LEU A 28 -4.86 16.09 -0.07
C LEU A 28 -5.13 15.04 -1.16
N LEU A 29 -4.42 13.92 -1.17
CA LEU A 29 -4.63 12.84 -2.15
C LEU A 29 -6.05 12.29 -2.11
N ALA A 30 -6.59 12.04 -0.91
CA ALA A 30 -7.97 11.59 -0.74
C ALA A 30 -8.96 12.63 -1.31
N SER A 31 -8.73 13.92 -1.07
CA SER A 31 -9.58 14.99 -1.58
C SER A 31 -9.58 15.08 -3.11
N LEU A 32 -8.41 14.93 -3.75
CA LEU A 32 -8.26 15.04 -5.21
C LEU A 32 -8.92 13.86 -5.92
N GLU A 33 -8.74 12.64 -5.40
CA GLU A 33 -9.31 11.42 -5.97
C GLU A 33 -10.75 11.13 -5.52
N LYS A 34 -11.35 12.03 -4.71
CA LYS A 34 -12.67 11.84 -4.07
C LYS A 34 -12.75 10.52 -3.27
N GLY A 35 -11.62 10.10 -2.70
CA GLY A 35 -11.50 8.92 -1.86
C GLY A 35 -11.87 9.20 -0.40
N LYS A 36 -12.31 8.16 0.32
CA LYS A 36 -12.55 8.28 1.78
C LYS A 36 -11.25 8.41 2.58
N HIS A 37 -10.19 7.73 2.12
CA HIS A 37 -8.87 7.69 2.73
C HIS A 37 -7.81 7.56 1.63
N ALA A 38 -6.58 8.00 1.91
CA ALA A 38 -5.41 7.70 1.10
C ALA A 38 -4.25 7.28 2.01
N PHE A 39 -3.31 6.52 1.43
CA PHE A 39 -2.09 6.11 2.10
C PHE A 39 -0.89 6.44 1.21
N SER A 40 0.17 6.95 1.83
CA SER A 40 1.42 7.33 1.14
C SER A 40 2.52 6.35 1.50
N PHE A 41 3.24 5.89 0.48
CA PHE A 41 4.29 4.90 0.58
C PHE A 41 5.62 5.44 0.06
N ALA A 42 6.71 4.73 0.32
CA ALA A 42 8.04 5.13 -0.12
C ALA A 42 8.21 5.10 -1.65
N SER A 43 7.39 4.32 -2.37
CA SER A 43 7.37 4.23 -3.83
C SER A 43 6.03 3.66 -4.33
N GLY A 44 5.79 3.72 -5.64
CA GLY A 44 4.63 3.06 -6.26
C GLY A 44 4.61 1.55 -6.04
N LEU A 45 5.75 0.86 -6.18
CA LEU A 45 5.85 -0.57 -5.90
C LEU A 45 5.59 -0.93 -4.44
N ALA A 46 5.95 -0.06 -3.48
CA ALA A 46 5.62 -0.27 -2.07
C ALA A 46 4.11 -0.14 -1.81
N ALA A 47 3.43 0.75 -2.54
CA ALA A 47 1.97 0.86 -2.49
C ALA A 47 1.30 -0.39 -3.07
N GLU A 48 1.77 -0.88 -4.22
CA GLU A 48 1.28 -2.11 -4.85
C GLU A 48 1.50 -3.34 -3.96
N ASP A 49 2.71 -3.54 -3.43
CA ASP A 49 3.03 -4.67 -2.54
C ASP A 49 2.17 -4.65 -1.27
N THR A 50 1.99 -3.48 -0.65
CA THR A 50 1.13 -3.35 0.54
C THR A 50 -0.31 -3.70 0.22
N LEU A 51 -0.86 -3.17 -0.88
CA LEU A 51 -2.24 -3.43 -1.29
C LEU A 51 -2.45 -4.92 -1.55
N LEU A 52 -1.56 -5.54 -2.34
CA LEU A 52 -1.65 -6.96 -2.70
C LEU A 52 -1.58 -7.85 -1.46
N ARG A 53 -0.65 -7.60 -0.54
CA ARG A 53 -0.57 -8.34 0.73
C ARG A 53 -1.78 -8.12 1.64
N ALA A 54 -2.37 -6.93 1.62
CA ALA A 54 -3.54 -6.62 2.43
C ALA A 54 -4.78 -7.41 1.97
N ILE A 55 -5.01 -7.50 0.66
CA ILE A 55 -6.26 -8.02 0.08
C ILE A 55 -6.18 -9.46 -0.42
N THR A 56 -4.99 -10.05 -0.53
CA THR A 56 -4.81 -11.42 -1.04
C THR A 56 -4.16 -12.35 -0.04
N ARG A 57 -4.39 -13.64 -0.21
CA ARG A 57 -3.80 -14.75 0.52
C ARG A 57 -3.23 -15.79 -0.45
N PRO A 58 -2.32 -16.68 0.01
CA PRO A 58 -1.87 -17.81 -0.81
C PRO A 58 -3.07 -18.62 -1.33
N GLY A 59 -3.07 -18.95 -2.62
CA GLY A 59 -4.19 -19.61 -3.30
C GLY A 59 -5.17 -18.65 -3.99
N ASP A 60 -5.15 -17.36 -3.67
CA ASP A 60 -5.97 -16.37 -4.38
C ASP A 60 -5.48 -16.16 -5.82
N ARG A 61 -6.40 -15.65 -6.64
CA ARG A 61 -6.19 -15.40 -8.07
C ARG A 61 -6.28 -13.92 -8.38
N ILE A 62 -5.28 -13.41 -9.09
CA ILE A 62 -5.17 -12.01 -9.50
C ILE A 62 -5.24 -11.95 -11.02
N VAL A 63 -6.16 -11.12 -11.53
CA VAL A 63 -6.32 -10.85 -12.98
C VAL A 63 -5.54 -9.59 -13.33
N LEU A 64 -4.74 -9.64 -14.38
CA LEU A 64 -3.90 -8.54 -14.84
C LEU A 64 -4.12 -8.28 -16.33
N SER A 65 -3.99 -7.03 -16.75
CA SER A 65 -3.91 -6.67 -18.16
C SER A 65 -2.62 -7.23 -18.80
N ASP A 66 -2.67 -7.53 -20.08
CA ASP A 66 -1.51 -7.96 -20.88
C ASP A 66 -0.43 -6.87 -20.97
N ASP A 67 -0.83 -5.60 -20.86
CA ASP A 67 0.05 -4.42 -20.90
C ASP A 67 0.25 -3.80 -19.50
N VAL A 68 0.27 -4.64 -18.45
CA VAL A 68 0.56 -4.17 -17.09
C VAL A 68 2.00 -3.68 -16.99
N TYR A 69 2.23 -2.63 -16.19
CA TYR A 69 3.57 -2.12 -15.90
C TYR A 69 4.53 -3.26 -15.49
N GLY A 70 5.70 -3.33 -16.14
CA GLY A 70 6.62 -4.46 -15.97
C GLY A 70 7.12 -4.67 -14.53
N GLY A 71 7.17 -3.61 -13.72
CA GLY A 71 7.47 -3.73 -12.29
C GLY A 71 6.39 -4.50 -11.53
N THR A 72 5.11 -4.22 -11.81
CA THR A 72 3.96 -4.91 -11.24
C THR A 72 3.92 -6.37 -11.68
N TYR A 73 4.15 -6.64 -12.97
CA TYR A 73 4.25 -8.01 -13.49
C TYR A 73 5.32 -8.81 -12.76
N ARG A 74 6.52 -8.22 -12.59
CA ARG A 74 7.63 -8.86 -11.88
C ARG A 74 7.32 -9.07 -10.40
N LEU A 75 6.70 -8.10 -9.73
CA LEU A 75 6.27 -8.23 -8.33
C LEU A 75 5.34 -9.45 -8.15
N LEU A 76 4.35 -9.59 -9.03
CA LEU A 76 3.37 -10.67 -8.93
C LEU A 76 3.94 -12.04 -9.30
N THR A 77 4.75 -12.12 -10.37
CA THR A 77 5.22 -13.41 -10.90
C THR A 77 6.49 -13.93 -10.25
N ARG A 78 7.36 -13.05 -9.72
CA ARG A 78 8.67 -13.41 -9.16
C ARG A 78 8.80 -13.23 -7.65
N VAL A 79 7.87 -12.51 -7.02
CA VAL A 79 7.89 -12.30 -5.57
C VAL A 79 6.67 -12.93 -4.94
N LEU A 80 5.47 -12.53 -5.35
CA LEU A 80 4.23 -13.05 -4.77
C LEU A 80 3.88 -14.46 -5.29
N GLY A 81 4.33 -14.81 -6.49
CA GLY A 81 4.25 -16.17 -7.03
C GLY A 81 4.89 -17.21 -6.10
N ASP A 82 6.06 -16.89 -5.56
CA ASP A 82 6.79 -17.76 -4.62
C ASP A 82 6.07 -17.87 -3.26
N TRP A 83 5.16 -16.92 -2.96
CA TRP A 83 4.34 -16.92 -1.75
C TRP A 83 2.98 -17.60 -1.97
N GLY A 84 2.76 -18.21 -3.14
CA GLY A 84 1.56 -18.97 -3.47
C GLY A 84 0.41 -18.16 -4.08
N SER A 85 0.63 -16.90 -4.43
CA SER A 85 -0.32 -16.12 -5.24
C SER A 85 -0.22 -16.53 -6.71
N SER A 86 -1.36 -16.64 -7.41
CA SER A 86 -1.37 -16.94 -8.85
C SER A 86 -1.91 -15.76 -9.66
N SER A 87 -1.21 -15.39 -10.74
CA SER A 87 -1.62 -14.33 -11.66
C SER A 87 -1.86 -14.86 -13.08
N ARG A 88 -2.95 -14.43 -13.73
CA ARG A 88 -3.23 -14.78 -15.14
C ARG A 88 -3.53 -13.51 -15.97
N PRO A 89 -3.07 -13.44 -17.23
CA PRO A 89 -3.43 -12.34 -18.13
C PRO A 89 -4.92 -12.35 -18.50
N SER A 90 -5.52 -11.18 -18.67
CA SER A 90 -6.90 -11.01 -19.14
C SER A 90 -6.91 -11.06 -20.67
N THR A 91 -7.44 -12.15 -21.22
CA THR A 91 -7.66 -12.41 -22.65
C THR A 91 -8.12 -11.20 -23.45
#